data_AF-A0A958J739-F1
#
_entry.id   AF-A0A958J739-F1
#
_cell.length_a   1.000
_cell.length_b   1.000
_cell.length_c   1.000
_cell.angle_alpha   90.00
_cell.angle_beta   90.00
_cell.angle_gamma   90.00
#
_symmetry.space_group_name_H-M   'P 1'
#
loop_
_entity.id
_entity.type
_entity.pdbx_description
1 polymer ?
#
loop_
_entity_poly.entity_id
_entity_poly.type
_entity_poly.pdbx_seq_one_letter_code
_entity_poly.pdbx_strand_id
1 'polypeptide(L)'
;TGVNPVQPGTVLHRMPLLFDYGKALNYRTFFISAQSFAWRHLDQFFQTPTLDYFWNKEIGHAPRVHDIGTDDRFMLREWKKTMAAIDHAPFLGVMHTNATHYPYFTNGTPPGKLLERYDRSISFLDSLLADAFSYLDAENLLENTIIVFTSDHGEAFGEHGYSGHVRTYYEEESSIPFWIYIPKKLQPNYGEAIRQLRENTTRNISNIDLVPTAIDLLKLEALPETIRANFLGASLLRPLAAERPIFMLNNNEISNYKIFTSVGVVLGDYKYILLKDG
;
A
#
# COMPACT_ATOMS: atom_id res chain seq x y z
N THR A 1 4.01 0.53 8.73
CA THR A 1 4.97 0.27 9.83
C THR A 1 6.13 -0.62 9.41
N GLY A 2 5.97 -1.54 8.42
CA GLY A 2 7.01 -2.50 8.05
C GLY A 2 7.14 -3.68 9.04
N VAL A 3 6.19 -3.78 9.98
CA VAL A 3 6.10 -4.87 10.94
C VAL A 3 5.44 -6.05 10.27
N ASN A 4 6.07 -7.21 10.39
CA ASN A 4 5.58 -8.47 9.85
C ASN A 4 4.34 -8.94 10.63
N PRO A 5 3.33 -9.51 9.94
CA PRO A 5 2.13 -10.01 10.60
C PRO A 5 2.39 -11.09 11.67
N VAL A 6 3.53 -11.78 11.66
CA VAL A 6 3.89 -12.75 12.72
C VAL A 6 4.52 -12.12 13.96
N GLN A 7 4.88 -10.83 13.92
CA GLN A 7 5.45 -10.14 15.07
C GLN A 7 4.35 -9.75 16.08
N PRO A 8 4.70 -9.64 17.38
CA PRO A 8 3.74 -9.19 18.39
C PRO A 8 3.14 -7.82 18.06
N GLY A 9 1.84 -7.63 18.32
CA GLY A 9 1.18 -6.33 18.09
C GLY A 9 1.76 -5.16 18.89
N THR A 10 2.45 -5.43 19.99
CA THR A 10 3.18 -4.39 20.72
C THR A 10 4.32 -3.77 19.90
N VAL A 11 4.90 -4.49 18.94
CA VAL A 11 5.88 -3.95 18.00
C VAL A 11 5.19 -3.00 17.01
N LEU A 12 4.01 -3.37 16.50
CA LEU A 12 3.23 -2.52 15.59
C LEU A 12 3.00 -1.12 16.17
N HIS A 13 2.62 -1.03 17.45
CA HIS A 13 2.32 0.24 18.11
C HIS A 13 3.57 1.06 18.52
N ARG A 14 4.78 0.51 18.37
CA ARG A 14 6.05 1.20 18.67
C ARG A 14 6.82 1.63 17.43
N MET A 15 6.44 1.10 16.27
CA MET A 15 7.14 1.37 15.03
C MET A 15 6.60 2.66 14.39
N PRO A 16 7.49 3.54 13.91
CA PRO A 16 7.07 4.72 13.16
C PRO A 16 6.23 4.35 11.93
N LEU A 17 5.26 5.20 11.63
CA LEU A 17 4.55 5.20 10.37
C LEU A 17 5.43 5.78 9.26
N LEU A 18 5.03 5.55 8.01
CA LEU A 18 5.76 6.06 6.85
C LEU A 18 5.94 7.59 6.91
N PHE A 19 4.94 8.28 7.43
CA PHE A 19 4.91 9.74 7.57
C PHE A 19 5.94 10.27 8.56
N ASP A 20 6.29 9.52 9.61
CA ASP A 20 7.33 9.93 10.56
C ASP A 20 8.69 10.08 9.89
N TYR A 21 9.04 9.17 8.96
CA TYR A 21 10.28 9.23 8.21
C TYR A 21 10.33 10.42 7.26
N GLY A 22 9.23 10.70 6.55
CA GLY A 22 9.12 11.90 5.72
C GLY A 22 9.22 13.18 6.56
N LYS A 23 8.55 13.21 7.71
CA LYS A 23 8.56 14.37 8.60
C LYS A 23 9.94 14.65 9.19
N ALA A 24 10.71 13.61 9.50
CA ALA A 24 12.10 13.73 9.93
C ALA A 24 13.01 14.43 8.89
N LEU A 25 12.62 14.40 7.61
CA LEU A 25 13.30 15.11 6.52
C LEU A 25 12.66 16.48 6.19
N ASN A 26 11.75 16.98 7.03
CA ASN A 26 10.94 18.18 6.80
C ASN A 26 10.04 18.10 5.56
N TYR A 27 9.64 16.90 5.14
CA TYR A 27 8.69 16.77 4.04
C TYR A 27 7.28 17.10 4.54
N ARG A 28 6.45 17.65 3.65
CA ARG A 28 5.00 17.71 3.84
C ARG A 28 4.44 16.30 3.75
N THR A 29 3.67 15.89 4.75
CA THR A 29 3.14 14.52 4.84
C THR A 29 1.63 14.48 4.70
N PHE A 30 1.12 13.56 3.89
CA PHE A 30 -0.33 13.40 3.77
C PHE A 30 -0.79 11.96 3.58
N PHE A 31 -2.02 11.71 4.00
CA PHE A 31 -2.72 10.46 3.75
C PHE A 31 -4.17 10.76 3.37
N ILE A 32 -4.51 10.46 2.12
CA ILE A 32 -5.82 10.76 1.55
C ILE A 32 -6.42 9.43 1.08
N SER A 33 -7.54 9.07 1.67
CA SER A 33 -8.15 7.74 1.52
C SER A 33 -9.60 7.86 1.05
N ALA A 34 -9.98 7.09 0.03
CA ALA A 34 -11.37 6.91 -0.35
C ALA A 34 -12.13 5.98 0.63
N GLN A 35 -11.44 5.32 1.55
CA GLN A 35 -12.04 4.37 2.50
C GLN A 35 -12.52 5.02 3.79
N SER A 36 -13.42 4.32 4.50
CA SER A 36 -13.72 4.57 5.90
C SER A 36 -12.66 3.96 6.80
N PHE A 37 -12.25 4.71 7.81
CA PHE A 37 -11.45 4.19 8.92
C PHE A 37 -12.18 4.22 10.26
N ALA A 38 -13.50 4.49 10.24
CA ALA A 38 -14.31 4.51 11.46
C ALA A 38 -14.43 3.13 12.12
N TRP A 39 -14.19 2.05 11.36
CA TRP A 39 -14.21 0.70 11.90
C TRP A 39 -13.04 0.53 12.88
N ARG A 40 -13.35 0.07 14.10
CA ARG A 40 -12.37 -0.17 15.18
C ARG A 40 -11.48 1.04 15.53
N HIS A 41 -11.94 2.26 15.26
CA HIS A 41 -11.17 3.50 15.49
C HIS A 41 -9.81 3.52 14.79
N LEU A 42 -9.72 2.91 13.60
CA LEU A 42 -8.47 2.89 12.85
C LEU A 42 -8.05 4.29 12.38
N ASP A 43 -8.98 5.23 12.30
CA ASP A 43 -8.69 6.65 12.08
C ASP A 43 -7.73 7.21 13.15
N GLN A 44 -7.88 6.81 14.41
CA GLN A 44 -6.99 7.23 15.50
C GLN A 44 -5.57 6.70 15.34
N PHE A 45 -5.40 5.54 14.71
CA PHE A 45 -4.07 4.95 14.45
C PHE A 45 -3.26 5.81 13.46
N PHE A 46 -3.92 6.43 12.49
CA PHE A 46 -3.28 7.28 11.49
C PHE A 46 -3.14 8.75 11.91
N GLN A 47 -3.86 9.18 12.95
CA GLN A 47 -3.76 10.53 13.51
C GLN A 47 -2.49 10.68 14.35
N THR A 48 -1.35 10.84 13.66
CA THR A 48 -0.07 11.15 14.30
C THR A 48 0.27 12.64 14.15
N PRO A 49 1.01 13.26 15.08
CA PRO A 49 1.46 14.66 14.95
C PRO A 49 2.36 14.91 13.73
N THR A 50 2.89 13.84 13.13
CA THR A 50 3.79 13.87 11.99
C THR A 50 3.09 13.77 10.64
N LEU A 51 1.77 13.57 10.63
CA LEU A 51 0.92 13.61 9.44
C LEU A 51 0.32 15.02 9.30
N ASP A 52 0.85 15.82 8.35
CA ASP A 52 0.39 17.21 8.17
C ASP A 52 -1.05 17.30 7.66
N TYR A 53 -1.46 16.34 6.83
CA TYR A 53 -2.82 16.29 6.29
C TYR A 53 -3.38 14.88 6.25
N PHE A 54 -4.54 14.69 6.85
CA PHE A 54 -5.30 13.44 6.78
C PHE A 54 -6.69 13.73 6.23
N TRP A 55 -7.09 12.96 5.23
CA TRP A 55 -8.43 13.01 4.69
C TRP A 55 -8.97 11.61 4.42
N ASN A 56 -10.23 11.41 4.77
CA ASN A 56 -11.01 10.24 4.40
C ASN A 56 -12.45 10.63 4.08
N LYS A 57 -13.29 9.63 3.76
CA LYS A 57 -14.69 9.92 3.38
C LYS A 57 -15.47 10.64 4.48
N GLU A 58 -15.22 10.33 5.76
CA GLU A 58 -15.90 10.98 6.89
C GLU A 58 -15.57 12.46 6.98
N ILE A 59 -14.27 12.80 6.90
CA ILE A 59 -13.79 14.19 6.93
C ILE A 59 -14.30 14.97 5.73
N GLY A 60 -14.31 14.35 4.55
CA GLY A 60 -14.82 14.97 3.33
C GLY A 60 -16.33 15.01 3.20
N HIS A 61 -17.08 14.43 4.15
CA HIS A 61 -18.52 14.17 4.05
C HIS A 61 -18.92 13.53 2.71
N ALA A 62 -18.06 12.66 2.18
CA ALA A 62 -18.25 12.04 0.88
C ALA A 62 -19.25 10.87 1.00
N PRO A 63 -20.17 10.70 0.04
CA PRO A 63 -21.18 9.65 0.11
C PRO A 63 -20.53 8.27 0.07
N ARG A 64 -21.11 7.31 0.80
CA ARG A 64 -20.76 5.90 0.66
C ARG A 64 -21.26 5.41 -0.70
N VAL A 65 -20.36 4.89 -1.53
CA VAL A 65 -20.69 4.36 -2.86
C VAL A 65 -20.46 2.85 -2.93
N HIS A 66 -19.48 2.36 -2.18
CA HIS A 66 -19.11 0.94 -2.11
C HIS A 66 -19.25 0.44 -0.67
N ASP A 67 -18.73 -0.75 -0.39
CA ASP A 67 -18.75 -1.36 0.95
C ASP A 67 -18.39 -0.36 2.05
N ILE A 68 -17.12 -0.01 2.28
CA ILE A 68 -16.80 0.96 3.35
C ILE A 68 -16.40 2.33 2.82
N GLY A 69 -16.15 2.47 1.51
CA GLY A 69 -15.58 3.67 0.91
C GLY A 69 -16.53 4.54 0.06
N THR A 70 -15.95 5.59 -0.50
CA THR A 70 -16.55 6.54 -1.43
C THR A 70 -16.04 6.33 -2.86
N ASP A 71 -16.46 7.18 -3.78
CA ASP A 71 -15.93 7.25 -5.15
C ASP A 71 -14.56 7.95 -5.14
N ASP A 72 -13.55 7.31 -5.72
CA ASP A 72 -12.17 7.80 -5.73
C ASP A 72 -11.98 9.19 -6.34
N ARG A 73 -12.94 9.71 -7.11
CA ARG A 73 -12.92 11.10 -7.59
C ARG A 73 -13.00 12.13 -6.47
N PHE A 74 -13.59 11.79 -5.31
CA PHE A 74 -13.53 12.66 -4.14
C PHE A 74 -12.11 12.71 -3.58
N MET A 75 -11.47 11.55 -3.41
CA MET A 75 -10.08 11.44 -2.98
C MET A 75 -9.13 12.16 -3.96
N LEU A 76 -9.28 11.95 -5.27
CA LEU A 76 -8.44 12.58 -6.29
C LEU A 76 -8.58 14.12 -6.29
N ARG A 77 -9.80 14.64 -6.16
CA ARG A 77 -10.02 16.10 -6.04
C ARG A 77 -9.34 16.66 -4.79
N GLU A 78 -9.44 15.94 -3.68
CA GLU A 78 -8.80 16.38 -2.44
C GLU A 78 -7.28 16.32 -2.54
N TRP A 79 -6.75 15.24 -3.13
CA TRP A 79 -5.32 15.12 -3.41
C TRP A 79 -4.79 16.26 -4.28
N LYS A 80 -5.50 16.66 -5.35
CA LYS A 80 -5.12 17.82 -6.17
C LYS A 80 -5.06 19.12 -5.36
N LYS A 81 -6.03 19.36 -4.47
CA LYS A 81 -5.98 20.53 -3.56
C LYS A 81 -4.78 20.46 -2.62
N THR A 82 -4.48 19.29 -2.07
CA THR A 82 -3.31 19.09 -1.21
C THR A 82 -2.01 19.35 -1.97
N MET A 83 -1.89 18.88 -3.21
CA MET A 83 -0.71 19.14 -4.05
C MET A 83 -0.54 20.64 -4.34
N ALA A 84 -1.63 21.33 -4.68
CA ALA A 84 -1.60 22.78 -4.86
C ALA A 84 -1.19 23.52 -3.57
N ALA A 85 -1.65 23.06 -2.41
CA ALA A 85 -1.32 23.69 -1.12
C ALA A 85 0.11 23.40 -0.64
N ILE A 86 0.71 22.28 -1.06
CA ILE A 86 2.11 21.94 -0.76
C ILE A 86 3.07 22.86 -1.52
N ASP A 87 2.63 23.45 -2.64
CA ASP A 87 3.36 24.48 -3.39
C ASP A 87 4.82 24.07 -3.69
N HIS A 88 4.98 22.92 -4.35
CA HIS A 88 6.27 22.33 -4.73
C HIS A 88 7.23 21.99 -3.58
N ALA A 89 6.84 22.16 -2.31
CA ALA A 89 7.66 21.69 -1.20
C ALA A 89 7.84 20.16 -1.26
N PRO A 90 8.99 19.62 -0.82
CA PRO A 90 9.19 18.17 -0.75
C PRO A 90 8.07 17.50 0.04
N PHE A 91 7.54 16.40 -0.48
CA PHE A 91 6.41 15.71 0.11
C PHE A 91 6.60 14.20 0.13
N LEU A 92 5.91 13.57 1.08
CA LEU A 92 5.68 12.14 1.13
C LEU A 92 4.21 11.94 1.44
N GLY A 93 3.51 11.17 0.61
CA GLY A 93 2.12 10.88 0.93
C GLY A 93 1.55 9.68 0.22
N VAL A 94 0.38 9.28 0.69
CA VAL A 94 -0.32 8.08 0.24
C VAL A 94 -1.69 8.48 -0.29
N MET A 95 -1.96 8.06 -1.53
CA MET A 95 -3.30 7.98 -2.10
C MET A 95 -3.80 6.56 -1.91
N HIS A 96 -4.92 6.39 -1.20
CA HIS A 96 -5.49 5.08 -0.90
C HIS A 96 -6.88 4.95 -1.48
N THR A 97 -7.00 4.08 -2.47
CA THR A 97 -8.18 3.99 -3.32
C THR A 97 -9.19 2.95 -2.81
N ASN A 98 -10.38 2.94 -3.40
CA ASN A 98 -11.45 2.01 -3.01
C ASN A 98 -12.23 1.42 -4.21
N ALA A 99 -12.06 1.92 -5.44
CA ALA A 99 -12.86 1.50 -6.61
C ALA A 99 -12.91 0.00 -6.83
N THR A 100 -11.78 -0.69 -6.61
CA THR A 100 -11.64 -2.14 -6.84
C THR A 100 -12.14 -2.98 -5.66
N HIS A 101 -12.68 -2.36 -4.61
CA HIS A 101 -13.28 -3.09 -3.50
C HIS A 101 -14.70 -3.53 -3.84
N TYR A 102 -15.13 -4.67 -3.28
CA TYR A 102 -16.51 -5.13 -3.38
C TYR A 102 -17.51 -4.00 -3.05
N PRO A 103 -18.62 -3.85 -3.79
CA PRO A 103 -19.13 -4.70 -4.90
C PRO A 103 -18.62 -4.30 -6.30
N TYR A 104 -17.46 -3.64 -6.39
CA TYR A 104 -16.81 -3.22 -7.64
C TYR A 104 -17.67 -2.25 -8.46
N PHE A 105 -18.42 -1.38 -7.77
CA PHE A 105 -19.14 -0.33 -8.47
C PHE A 105 -18.18 0.80 -8.85
N THR A 106 -18.62 1.53 -9.84
CA THR A 106 -18.21 2.88 -10.21
C THR A 106 -19.53 3.58 -10.50
N ASN A 107 -19.65 4.88 -10.21
CA ASN A 107 -20.95 5.54 -10.34
C ASN A 107 -21.50 5.38 -11.78
N GLY A 108 -22.60 4.64 -11.95
CA GLY A 108 -23.16 4.27 -13.26
C GLY A 108 -22.77 2.88 -13.81
N THR A 109 -22.14 1.98 -13.05
CA THR A 109 -21.82 0.62 -13.55
C THR A 109 -23.10 -0.13 -13.94
N PRO A 110 -23.23 -0.60 -15.20
CA PRO A 110 -24.33 -1.46 -15.59
C PRO A 110 -24.29 -2.79 -14.82
N PRO A 111 -25.45 -3.45 -14.61
CA PRO A 111 -25.47 -4.81 -14.10
C PRO A 111 -24.58 -5.72 -14.96
N GLY A 112 -23.87 -6.64 -14.32
CA GLY A 112 -22.93 -7.58 -14.93
C GLY A 112 -22.46 -8.61 -13.92
N LYS A 113 -21.69 -9.60 -14.38
CA LYS A 113 -21.04 -10.58 -13.50
C LYS A 113 -19.96 -9.89 -12.64
N LEU A 114 -19.58 -10.49 -11.51
CA LEU A 114 -18.61 -9.87 -10.58
C LEU A 114 -17.27 -9.54 -11.25
N LEU A 115 -16.71 -10.48 -12.03
CA LEU A 115 -15.46 -10.27 -12.75
C LEU A 115 -15.54 -9.09 -13.74
N GLU A 116 -16.64 -8.98 -14.50
CA GLU A 116 -16.84 -7.86 -15.44
C GLU A 116 -16.93 -6.50 -14.72
N ARG A 117 -17.50 -6.47 -13.50
CA ARG A 117 -17.52 -5.25 -12.68
C ARG A 117 -16.13 -4.91 -12.17
N TYR A 118 -15.37 -5.92 -11.74
CA TYR A 118 -14.00 -5.76 -11.30
C TYR A 118 -13.09 -5.21 -12.42
N ASP A 119 -13.15 -5.78 -13.63
CA ASP A 119 -12.39 -5.28 -14.79
C ASP A 119 -12.70 -3.82 -15.11
N ARG A 120 -13.99 -3.43 -15.02
CA ARG A 120 -14.41 -2.03 -15.20
C ARG A 120 -13.90 -1.13 -14.08
N SER A 121 -13.88 -1.62 -12.84
CA SER A 121 -13.34 -0.88 -11.70
C SER A 121 -11.83 -0.65 -11.81
N ILE A 122 -11.08 -1.63 -12.33
CA ILE A 122 -9.66 -1.50 -12.67
C ILE A 122 -9.48 -0.44 -13.76
N SER A 123 -10.27 -0.51 -14.84
CA SER A 123 -10.21 0.47 -15.94
C SER A 123 -10.52 1.90 -15.47
N PHE A 124 -11.45 2.03 -14.53
CA PHE A 124 -11.76 3.31 -13.91
C PHE A 124 -10.60 3.80 -13.03
N LEU A 125 -10.05 2.95 -12.17
CA LEU A 125 -8.88 3.29 -11.35
C LEU A 125 -7.69 3.72 -12.23
N ASP A 126 -7.41 3.00 -13.30
CA ASP A 126 -6.37 3.35 -14.28
C ASP A 126 -6.56 4.76 -14.85
N SER A 127 -7.80 5.13 -15.21
CA SER A 127 -8.12 6.49 -15.68
C SER A 127 -7.87 7.58 -14.64
N LEU A 128 -8.06 7.28 -13.34
CA LEU A 128 -7.77 8.21 -12.25
C LEU A 128 -6.27 8.34 -11.98
N LEU A 129 -5.51 7.25 -12.13
CA LEU A 129 -4.05 7.29 -12.06
C LEU A 129 -3.48 8.11 -13.23
N ALA A 130 -4.02 7.95 -14.44
CA ALA A 130 -3.66 8.76 -15.60
C ALA A 130 -3.95 10.26 -15.37
N ASP A 131 -5.07 10.61 -14.74
CA ASP A 131 -5.37 11.99 -14.35
C ASP A 131 -4.40 12.51 -13.28
N ALA A 132 -4.05 11.70 -12.29
CA ALA A 132 -3.05 12.08 -11.27
C ALA A 132 -1.65 12.33 -11.90
N PHE A 133 -1.19 11.47 -12.80
CA PHE A 133 0.09 11.68 -13.49
C PHE A 133 0.06 12.89 -14.41
N SER A 134 -1.04 13.10 -15.15
CA SER A 134 -1.22 14.28 -15.99
C SER A 134 -1.17 15.57 -15.17
N TYR A 135 -1.76 15.55 -13.97
CA TYR A 135 -1.66 16.67 -13.03
C TYR A 135 -0.23 16.90 -12.56
N LEU A 136 0.50 15.86 -12.13
CA LEU A 136 1.91 16.01 -11.72
C LEU A 136 2.79 16.54 -12.85
N ASP A 137 2.53 16.13 -14.10
CA ASP A 137 3.28 16.60 -15.26
C ASP A 137 2.98 18.07 -15.57
N ALA A 138 1.68 18.44 -15.60
CA ALA A 138 1.24 19.81 -15.83
C ALA A 138 1.79 20.80 -14.77
N GLU A 139 1.89 20.35 -13.52
CA GLU A 139 2.46 21.12 -12.42
C GLU A 139 3.99 20.97 -12.31
N ASN A 140 4.68 20.36 -13.28
CA ASN A 140 6.14 20.16 -13.28
C ASN A 140 6.68 19.41 -12.04
N LEU A 141 5.85 18.59 -11.39
CA LEU A 141 6.19 17.79 -10.22
C LEU A 141 6.66 16.38 -10.59
N LEU A 142 6.20 15.83 -11.72
CA LEU A 142 6.42 14.42 -12.09
C LEU A 142 7.91 14.05 -12.16
N GLU A 143 8.73 14.89 -12.79
CA GLU A 143 10.18 14.66 -12.93
C GLU A 143 10.95 14.72 -11.60
N ASN A 144 10.32 15.16 -10.51
CA ASN A 144 10.92 15.20 -9.17
C ASN A 144 10.19 14.30 -8.16
N THR A 145 9.29 13.43 -8.62
CA THR A 145 8.46 12.58 -7.75
C THR A 145 8.72 11.11 -8.05
N ILE A 146 9.15 10.36 -7.03
CA ILE A 146 9.19 8.89 -7.09
C ILE A 146 7.79 8.37 -6.75
N ILE A 147 7.25 7.47 -7.56
CA ILE A 147 5.92 6.90 -7.35
C ILE A 147 6.08 5.41 -7.07
N VAL A 148 5.46 4.94 -6.00
CA VAL A 148 5.33 3.52 -5.67
C VAL A 148 3.87 3.16 -5.75
N PHE A 149 3.55 2.10 -6.49
CA PHE A 149 2.19 1.59 -6.60
C PHE A 149 2.16 0.13 -6.17
N THR A 150 1.17 -0.19 -5.35
CA THR A 150 0.93 -1.56 -4.91
C THR A 150 -0.51 -1.74 -4.44
N SER A 151 -0.85 -2.95 -4.03
CA SER A 151 -2.13 -3.31 -3.42
C SER A 151 -1.90 -3.87 -2.01
N ASP A 152 -2.90 -3.80 -1.16
CA ASP A 152 -2.90 -4.47 0.14
C ASP A 152 -3.10 -5.99 0.00
N HIS A 153 -3.97 -6.41 -0.93
CA HIS A 153 -4.19 -7.80 -1.34
C HIS A 153 -4.72 -7.90 -2.79
N GLY A 154 -4.85 -9.13 -3.29
CA GLY A 154 -5.54 -9.48 -4.55
C GLY A 154 -7.01 -9.90 -4.33
N GLU A 155 -7.66 -10.46 -5.34
CA GLU A 155 -9.10 -10.79 -5.33
C GLU A 155 -9.38 -12.04 -6.17
N ALA A 156 -10.09 -13.03 -5.61
CA ALA A 156 -10.52 -14.24 -6.32
C ALA A 156 -11.96 -14.15 -6.86
N PHE A 157 -12.23 -14.77 -8.01
CA PHE A 157 -13.50 -14.76 -8.74
C PHE A 157 -14.06 -16.15 -9.05
N GLY A 158 -13.61 -17.18 -8.34
CA GLY A 158 -14.09 -18.57 -8.45
C GLY A 158 -12.96 -19.58 -8.60
N GLU A 159 -11.72 -19.12 -8.77
CA GLU A 159 -10.51 -19.92 -8.80
C GLU A 159 -10.42 -20.77 -7.53
N HIS A 160 -10.05 -22.04 -7.70
CA HIS A 160 -9.98 -23.01 -6.61
C HIS A 160 -11.28 -23.17 -5.80
N GLY A 161 -12.43 -22.73 -6.32
CA GLY A 161 -13.72 -22.76 -5.62
C GLY A 161 -13.92 -21.62 -4.60
N TYR A 162 -13.05 -20.61 -4.61
CA TYR A 162 -13.11 -19.46 -3.70
C TYR A 162 -13.39 -18.16 -4.46
N SER A 163 -14.02 -17.21 -3.78
CA SER A 163 -14.21 -15.85 -4.28
C SER A 163 -14.08 -14.88 -3.12
N GLY A 164 -13.57 -13.68 -3.42
CA GLY A 164 -13.21 -12.71 -2.39
C GLY A 164 -11.74 -12.79 -2.01
N HIS A 165 -11.44 -12.20 -0.85
CA HIS A 165 -10.13 -12.15 -0.22
C HIS A 165 -10.22 -12.47 1.29
N VAL A 166 -9.07 -12.60 1.94
CA VAL A 166 -8.88 -12.98 3.36
C VAL A 166 -9.34 -14.40 3.69
N ARG A 167 -9.34 -15.29 2.69
CA ARG A 167 -9.79 -16.68 2.88
C ARG A 167 -8.72 -17.69 2.51
N THR A 168 -7.92 -17.40 1.49
CA THR A 168 -6.94 -18.33 0.96
C THR A 168 -5.54 -17.74 0.95
N TYR A 169 -4.58 -18.56 0.55
CA TYR A 169 -3.21 -18.14 0.26
C TYR A 169 -2.88 -18.34 -1.22
N TYR A 170 -3.89 -18.48 -2.08
CA TYR A 170 -3.65 -18.63 -3.51
C TYR A 170 -3.16 -17.32 -4.13
N GLU A 171 -2.58 -17.42 -5.32
CA GLU A 171 -1.94 -16.27 -5.98
C GLU A 171 -2.95 -15.16 -6.30
N GLU A 172 -4.21 -15.50 -6.52
CA GLU A 172 -5.29 -14.54 -6.76
C GLU A 172 -5.45 -13.57 -5.58
N GLU A 173 -5.22 -14.02 -4.34
CA GLU A 173 -5.28 -13.18 -3.14
C GLU A 173 -3.91 -12.60 -2.73
N SER A 174 -2.80 -13.31 -3.00
CA SER A 174 -1.47 -12.92 -2.49
C SER A 174 -0.57 -12.22 -3.51
N SER A 175 -0.77 -12.46 -4.80
CA SER A 175 0.06 -11.88 -5.86
C SER A 175 -0.52 -10.53 -6.28
N ILE A 176 0.15 -9.48 -5.86
CA ILE A 176 -0.30 -8.09 -6.01
C ILE A 176 0.57 -7.34 -7.02
N PRO A 177 0.03 -6.30 -7.68
CA PRO A 177 0.89 -5.40 -8.44
C PRO A 177 1.90 -4.71 -7.52
N PHE A 178 3.11 -4.54 -8.00
CA PHE A 178 4.13 -3.72 -7.34
C PHE A 178 5.05 -3.11 -8.39
N TRP A 179 5.11 -1.78 -8.43
CA TRP A 179 6.09 -1.09 -9.27
C TRP A 179 6.57 0.21 -8.62
N ILE A 180 7.81 0.57 -8.96
CA ILE A 180 8.44 1.83 -8.53
C ILE A 180 8.85 2.59 -9.77
N TYR A 181 8.28 3.77 -9.95
CA TYR A 181 8.66 4.72 -10.98
C TYR A 181 9.67 5.73 -10.42
N ILE A 182 10.87 5.73 -10.98
CA ILE A 182 11.92 6.72 -10.69
C ILE A 182 12.10 7.59 -11.95
N PRO A 183 11.73 8.88 -11.91
CA PRO A 183 11.78 9.77 -13.08
C PRO A 183 13.22 9.96 -13.56
N LYS A 184 13.38 10.23 -14.87
CA LYS A 184 14.70 10.30 -15.54
C LYS A 184 15.64 11.27 -14.84
N LYS A 185 15.14 12.43 -14.41
CA LYS A 185 15.91 13.44 -13.69
C LYS A 185 16.51 12.92 -12.36
N LEU A 186 15.85 11.97 -11.69
CA LEU A 186 16.34 11.38 -10.45
C LEU A 186 17.24 10.16 -10.65
N GLN A 187 17.21 9.49 -11.80
CA GLN A 187 17.97 8.25 -12.03
C GLN A 187 19.48 8.34 -11.74
N PRO A 188 20.20 9.45 -12.03
CA PRO A 188 21.61 9.57 -11.65
C PRO A 188 21.87 9.40 -10.15
N ASN A 189 20.89 9.76 -9.31
CA ASN A 189 20.97 9.65 -7.86
C ASN A 189 20.59 8.26 -7.32
N TYR A 190 20.06 7.38 -8.18
CA TYR A 190 19.51 6.06 -7.84
C TYR A 190 20.00 4.94 -8.77
N GLY A 191 21.09 5.14 -9.52
CA GLY A 191 21.54 4.17 -10.55
C GLY A 191 21.75 2.75 -10.02
N GLU A 192 22.42 2.61 -8.88
CA GLU A 192 22.59 1.32 -8.21
C GLU A 192 21.26 0.74 -7.70
N ALA A 193 20.40 1.58 -7.11
CA ALA A 193 19.08 1.16 -6.66
C ALA A 193 18.20 0.65 -7.83
N ILE A 194 18.26 1.30 -9.00
CA ILE A 194 17.55 0.87 -10.21
C ILE A 194 18.09 -0.47 -10.72
N ARG A 195 19.41 -0.69 -10.68
CA ARG A 195 20.02 -1.98 -11.02
C ARG A 195 19.50 -3.08 -10.08
N GLN A 196 19.51 -2.82 -8.78
CA GLN A 196 19.04 -3.78 -7.78
C GLN A 196 17.55 -4.08 -7.89
N LEU A 197 16.71 -3.06 -8.14
CA LEU A 197 15.29 -3.25 -8.41
C LEU A 197 15.05 -4.20 -9.59
N ARG A 198 15.83 -4.08 -10.67
CA ARG A 198 15.76 -4.99 -11.83
C ARG A 198 16.20 -6.41 -11.49
N GLU A 199 17.22 -6.58 -10.67
CA GLU A 199 17.67 -7.89 -10.22
C GLU A 199 16.66 -8.55 -9.28
N ASN A 200 15.93 -7.74 -8.51
CA ASN A 200 14.92 -8.20 -7.58
C ASN A 200 13.56 -8.53 -8.21
N THR A 201 13.33 -8.29 -9.52
CA THR A 201 12.04 -8.59 -10.16
C THR A 201 11.69 -10.08 -10.21
N THR A 202 12.67 -10.96 -10.00
CA THR A 202 12.50 -12.42 -9.94
C THR A 202 12.49 -12.94 -8.49
N ARG A 203 12.45 -12.05 -7.50
CA ARG A 203 12.47 -12.39 -6.08
C ARG A 203 11.07 -12.27 -5.49
N ASN A 204 10.78 -13.12 -4.52
CA ASN A 204 9.56 -12.97 -3.72
C ASN A 204 9.68 -11.73 -2.83
N ILE A 205 8.70 -10.84 -2.93
CA ILE A 205 8.57 -9.60 -2.13
C ILE A 205 7.29 -9.62 -1.29
N SER A 206 7.20 -8.73 -0.31
CA SER A 206 6.04 -8.60 0.57
C SER A 206 5.83 -7.14 0.96
N ASN A 207 4.60 -6.80 1.37
CA ASN A 207 4.23 -5.45 1.82
C ASN A 207 5.12 -4.92 2.97
N ILE A 208 5.74 -5.82 3.75
CA ILE A 208 6.65 -5.44 4.85
C ILE A 208 7.97 -4.83 4.34
N ASP A 209 8.34 -5.06 3.08
CA ASP A 209 9.53 -4.52 2.43
C ASP A 209 9.36 -3.05 2.03
N LEU A 210 8.11 -2.58 1.95
CA LEU A 210 7.78 -1.23 1.48
C LEU A 210 8.42 -0.15 2.36
N VAL A 211 8.37 -0.30 3.69
CA VAL A 211 8.91 0.72 4.62
C VAL A 211 10.46 0.76 4.58
N PRO A 212 11.18 -0.37 4.69
CA PRO A 212 12.63 -0.39 4.46
C PRO A 212 13.04 0.19 3.09
N THR A 213 12.27 -0.11 2.03
CA THR A 213 12.51 0.43 0.69
C THR A 213 12.30 1.95 0.65
N ALA A 214 11.23 2.45 1.27
CA ALA A 214 10.96 3.88 1.33
C ALA A 214 12.04 4.65 2.11
N ILE A 215 12.56 4.08 3.20
CA ILE A 215 13.67 4.66 3.97
C ILE A 215 14.92 4.80 3.08
N ASP A 216 15.26 3.79 2.30
CA ASP A 216 16.38 3.85 1.37
C ASP A 216 16.12 4.82 0.20
N LEU A 217 14.89 4.90 -0.31
CA LEU A 217 14.48 5.89 -1.32
C LEU A 217 14.64 7.32 -0.77
N LEU A 218 14.29 7.54 0.48
CA LEU A 218 14.48 8.79 1.21
C LEU A 218 15.94 9.06 1.59
N LYS A 219 16.85 8.10 1.36
CA LYS A 219 18.27 8.16 1.74
C LYS A 219 18.49 8.46 3.23
N LEU A 220 17.64 7.88 4.08
CA LEU A 220 17.79 7.97 5.53
C LEU A 220 18.88 7.00 6.02
N GLU A 221 20.10 7.51 6.19
CA GLU A 221 21.29 6.69 6.49
C GLU A 221 21.32 6.15 7.93
N ALA A 222 20.68 6.84 8.88
CA ALA A 222 20.73 6.48 10.29
C ALA A 222 19.34 6.30 10.89
N LEU A 223 18.97 5.05 11.13
CA LEU A 223 17.84 4.69 11.98
C LEU A 223 18.32 4.19 13.33
N PRO A 224 17.63 4.52 14.44
CA PRO A 224 17.88 3.89 15.73
C PRO A 224 17.83 2.37 15.64
N GLU A 225 18.73 1.68 16.33
CA GLU A 225 18.79 0.21 16.32
C GLU A 225 17.48 -0.41 16.81
N THR A 226 16.80 0.23 17.75
CA THR A 226 15.48 -0.17 18.25
C THR A 226 14.39 -0.19 17.18
N ILE A 227 14.53 0.57 16.09
CA ILE A 227 13.62 0.53 14.94
C ILE A 227 14.13 -0.48 13.92
N ARG A 228 15.42 -0.40 13.59
CA ARG A 228 16.06 -1.24 12.58
C ARG A 228 15.93 -2.74 12.87
N ALA A 229 16.16 -3.15 14.11
CA ALA A 229 16.09 -4.55 14.53
C ALA A 229 14.67 -5.16 14.43
N ASN A 230 13.63 -4.34 14.29
CA ASN A 230 12.25 -4.80 14.15
C ASN A 230 11.82 -5.00 12.69
N PHE A 231 12.60 -4.57 11.70
CA PHE A 231 12.31 -4.86 10.30
C PHE A 231 12.69 -6.30 9.96
N LEU A 232 11.68 -7.13 9.70
CA LEU A 232 11.87 -8.44 9.08
C LEU A 232 11.80 -8.38 7.54
N GLY A 233 11.25 -7.29 7.00
CA GLY A 233 11.34 -6.95 5.59
C GLY A 233 12.71 -6.40 5.23
N ALA A 234 13.01 -6.35 3.93
CA ALA A 234 14.25 -5.81 3.40
C ALA A 234 13.96 -4.76 2.32
N SER A 235 14.86 -3.80 2.17
CA SER A 235 14.77 -2.82 1.10
C SER A 235 14.94 -3.49 -0.27
N LEU A 236 14.01 -3.22 -1.18
CA LEU A 236 14.07 -3.69 -2.57
C LEU A 236 15.17 -2.99 -3.38
N LEU A 237 15.82 -1.96 -2.82
CA LEU A 237 16.97 -1.27 -3.44
C LEU A 237 18.30 -1.96 -3.12
N ARG A 238 18.27 -3.08 -2.39
CA ARG A 238 19.44 -3.88 -2.00
C ARG A 238 19.25 -5.32 -2.48
N PRO A 239 20.34 -6.11 -2.59
CA PRO A 239 20.22 -7.52 -2.92
C PRO A 239 19.29 -8.27 -1.95
N LEU A 240 18.31 -8.98 -2.48
CA LEU A 240 17.45 -9.87 -1.70
C LEU A 240 17.97 -11.31 -1.76
N ALA A 241 17.91 -12.00 -0.62
CA ALA A 241 18.16 -13.43 -0.57
C ALA A 241 17.10 -14.17 -1.40
N ALA A 242 17.55 -15.15 -2.20
CA ALA A 242 16.69 -15.95 -3.05
C ALA A 242 15.65 -16.75 -2.24
N GLU A 243 16.09 -17.33 -1.13
CA GLU A 243 15.29 -18.20 -0.26
C GLU A 243 14.96 -17.52 1.06
N ARG A 244 14.37 -16.32 1.01
CA ARG A 244 13.85 -15.66 2.21
C ARG A 244 12.41 -16.11 2.46
N PRO A 245 12.02 -16.41 3.72
CA PRO A 245 10.64 -16.77 4.03
C PRO A 245 9.73 -15.54 3.97
N ILE A 246 8.58 -15.67 3.32
CA ILE A 246 7.51 -14.68 3.34
C ILE A 246 6.31 -15.26 4.05
N PHE A 247 5.95 -14.65 5.17
CA PHE A 247 4.82 -15.07 5.99
C PHE A 247 3.55 -14.36 5.54
N MET A 248 2.48 -15.13 5.41
CA MET A 248 1.15 -14.67 5.07
C MET A 248 0.19 -15.13 6.16
N LEU A 249 -0.63 -14.21 6.67
CA LEU A 249 -1.70 -14.50 7.61
C LEU A 249 -3.02 -14.01 7.01
N ASN A 250 -4.08 -14.82 7.12
CA ASN A 250 -5.44 -14.45 6.74
C ASN A 250 -6.22 -14.04 8.00
N ASN A 251 -5.91 -12.86 8.55
CA ASN A 251 -6.67 -12.32 9.67
C ASN A 251 -7.32 -10.98 9.31
N ASN A 252 -8.62 -10.87 9.56
CA ASN A 252 -9.34 -9.59 9.56
C ASN A 252 -9.58 -9.06 10.98
N GLU A 253 -9.17 -9.79 12.01
CA GLU A 253 -9.48 -9.45 13.41
C GLU A 253 -8.28 -8.87 14.16
N ILE A 254 -7.94 -7.63 13.79
CA ILE A 254 -6.86 -6.84 14.40
C ILE A 254 -7.05 -6.62 15.92
N SER A 255 -8.29 -6.64 16.42
CA SER A 255 -8.60 -6.30 17.82
C SER A 255 -8.15 -7.36 18.82
N ASN A 256 -8.00 -8.61 18.39
CA ASN A 256 -7.65 -9.72 19.28
C ASN A 256 -6.29 -10.34 18.95
N TYR A 257 -5.65 -9.96 17.82
CA TYR A 257 -4.46 -10.64 17.28
C TYR A 257 -4.61 -12.18 17.25
N LYS A 258 -5.86 -12.66 17.18
CA LYS A 258 -6.15 -14.08 17.01
C LYS A 258 -5.86 -14.38 15.56
N ILE A 259 -4.67 -14.93 15.32
CA ILE A 259 -4.31 -15.52 14.03
C ILE A 259 -5.35 -16.62 13.79
N PHE A 260 -6.30 -16.37 12.90
CA PHE A 260 -7.26 -17.38 12.48
C PHE A 260 -6.46 -18.50 11.82
N THR A 261 -6.45 -19.66 12.49
CA THR A 261 -6.53 -21.01 11.92
C THR A 261 -5.59 -21.43 10.78
N SER A 262 -4.68 -20.61 10.28
CA SER A 262 -3.71 -21.00 9.26
C SER A 262 -2.55 -20.02 9.13
N VAL A 263 -1.42 -20.50 8.60
CA VAL A 263 -0.25 -19.71 8.24
C VAL A 263 0.22 -20.14 6.87
N GLY A 264 0.43 -19.18 5.98
CA GLY A 264 1.10 -19.38 4.70
C GLY A 264 2.57 -18.96 4.78
N VAL A 265 3.46 -19.73 4.18
CA VAL A 265 4.88 -19.38 4.02
C VAL A 265 5.30 -19.62 2.58
N VAL A 266 5.80 -18.59 1.91
CA VAL A 266 6.51 -18.75 0.63
C VAL A 266 8.01 -18.86 0.92
N LEU A 267 8.66 -19.86 0.35
CA LEU A 267 10.11 -20.06 0.41
C LEU A 267 10.61 -20.57 -0.95
N GLY A 268 11.36 -19.72 -1.66
CA GLY A 268 11.73 -20.00 -3.06
C GLY A 268 10.49 -20.20 -3.92
N ASP A 269 10.45 -21.31 -4.65
CA ASP A 269 9.35 -21.64 -5.56
C ASP A 269 8.17 -22.37 -4.87
N TYR A 270 8.24 -22.57 -3.55
CA TYR A 270 7.24 -23.33 -2.81
C TYR A 270 6.41 -22.44 -1.89
N LYS A 271 5.10 -22.73 -1.85
CA LYS A 271 4.15 -22.16 -0.90
C LYS A 271 3.63 -23.24 0.03
N TYR A 272 3.94 -23.11 1.31
CA TYR A 272 3.51 -24.01 2.38
C TYR A 272 2.33 -23.40 3.11
N ILE A 273 1.28 -24.19 3.34
CA ILE A 273 0.09 -23.75 4.06
C ILE A 273 -0.11 -24.69 5.22
N LEU A 274 0.04 -24.18 6.43
CA LEU A 274 -0.37 -24.87 7.64
C LEU A 274 -1.81 -24.48 7.93
N LEU A 275 -2.73 -25.43 7.81
CA LEU A 275 -4.09 -25.29 8.32
C LEU A 275 -4.10 -25.85 9.74
N LYS A 276 -4.48 -25.02 10.70
CA LYS A 276 -4.75 -25.48 12.07
C LYS A 276 -6.15 -26.06 12.06
N ASP A 277 -6.22 -27.39 12.03
CA ASP A 277 -7.46 -28.11 12.34
C ASP A 277 -8.00 -27.60 13.69
N GLY A 278 -9.32 -27.41 13.75
CA GLY A 278 -10.04 -26.82 14.89
C GLY A 278 -9.76 -27.49 16.23
#